data_AF-A0A6A4ZM52-F1
#
_entry.id   AF-A0A6A4ZM52-F1
#
_cell.length_a   1.000
_cell.length_b   1.000
_cell.length_c   1.000
_cell.angle_alpha   90.00
_cell.angle_beta   90.00
_cell.angle_gamma   90.00
#
_symmetry.space_group_name_H-M   'P 1'
#
loop_
_entity.id
_entity.type
_entity.pdbx_description
1 polymer ?
#
loop_
_entity_poly.entity_id
_entity_poly.type
_entity_poly.pdbx_seq_one_letter_code
_entity_poly.pdbx_strand_id
1 'polypeptide(L)'
;MATRSFTTEDVFTTPGLVRVICSFQPGVHHDMLAFLRIHDVQTEYRDAHHYFSQSSVVDAIMTPWLATFHGPDSRIPLLVTCLPRTSSLLVKYAADHGRVDLLAYVHDHVQTDLYGCSNVLYDLASRRGHLSVVKYLYEIGYNNDRLNEAACQAAFHSHPSILEFFLDTFSDDLDMADWIPEETIYSLVDYSNLTMLQWLVRVWFPTANPDAVLEVVLPRSLTTAVELDKKDIAEWAAAELQARNLNDALLEVFLLHDNTDFLFPYINIDMDVTVADLGNMVTTKDVSETDIIVPHLAVVFEKLTCLTRGPPMGAKRRIALKECLRVSLLQGRLGLLRWLVETQEMDPEDIRTIVTSNDCGRSAWPTSLREYDADMCQFLEHHNVNFNDTFKRRVVSMHLESTTDWLGWYATMRSNTTAETVKTLWDVLVIQFFDELAVAENGSDAAVVGRCLQRMLTRDRPPRVLVLRNVYKCWQSMCVDEEGMAMKREMEGEMLAQAT
;
A
#
# COMPACT_ATOMS: atom_id res chain seq x y z
N MET A 1 85.44 25.07 20.87
CA MET A 1 84.19 24.64 20.22
C MET A 1 84.07 23.14 20.39
N ALA A 2 83.28 22.67 21.36
CA ALA A 2 83.05 21.24 21.54
C ALA A 2 81.94 20.81 20.58
N THR A 3 82.28 19.98 19.60
CA THR A 3 81.34 19.26 18.75
C THR A 3 80.57 18.28 19.63
N ARG A 4 79.28 18.56 19.88
CA ARG A 4 78.37 17.58 20.48
C ARG A 4 78.30 16.37 19.55
N SER A 5 78.80 15.23 20.01
CA SER A 5 78.62 13.93 19.37
C SER A 5 77.15 13.55 19.47
N PHE A 6 76.39 13.70 18.38
CA PHE A 6 75.04 13.13 18.28
C PHE A 6 75.17 11.61 18.20
N THR A 7 74.65 10.91 19.21
CA THR A 7 74.54 9.44 19.19
C THR A 7 73.34 9.02 18.35
N THR A 8 73.32 7.77 17.87
CA THR A 8 72.14 7.20 17.20
C THR A 8 70.90 7.24 18.09
N GLU A 9 71.06 7.20 19.41
CA GLU A 9 69.97 7.29 20.37
C GLU A 9 69.36 8.71 20.43
N ASP A 10 70.18 9.76 20.26
CA ASP A 10 69.72 11.15 20.15
C ASP A 10 68.88 11.40 18.86
N VAL A 11 69.17 10.64 17.80
CA VAL A 11 68.43 10.68 16.51
C VAL A 11 67.01 10.12 16.69
N PHE A 12 66.86 8.99 17.40
CA PHE A 12 65.57 8.32 17.60
C PHE A 12 64.73 8.88 18.76
N THR A 13 65.31 9.73 19.60
CA THR A 13 64.60 10.41 20.71
C THR A 13 64.17 11.83 20.37
N THR A 14 64.65 12.39 19.26
CA THR A 14 64.26 13.72 18.78
C THR A 14 62.97 13.64 17.95
N PRO A 15 61.82 14.17 18.43
CA PRO A 15 60.53 13.97 17.76
C PRO A 15 60.48 14.50 16.32
N GLY A 16 61.17 15.62 16.06
CA GLY A 16 61.26 16.20 14.72
C GLY A 16 62.04 15.30 13.74
N LEU A 17 63.13 14.68 14.20
CA LEU A 17 63.99 13.86 13.34
C LEU A 17 63.35 12.50 13.04
N VAL A 18 62.67 11.90 14.03
CA VAL A 18 61.88 10.67 13.84
C VAL A 18 60.76 10.90 12.82
N ARG A 19 60.07 12.05 12.87
CA ARG A 19 59.03 12.39 11.88
C ARG A 19 59.58 12.47 10.46
N VAL A 20 60.78 13.05 10.28
CA VAL A 20 61.45 13.13 8.97
C VAL A 20 61.91 11.75 8.49
N ILE A 21 62.41 10.89 9.37
CA ILE A 21 62.78 9.51 8.99
C ILE A 21 61.52 8.75 8.53
N CYS A 22 60.43 8.84 9.30
CA CYS A 22 59.17 8.18 8.96
C CYS A 22 58.54 8.71 7.68
N SER A 23 58.78 9.96 7.26
CA SER A 23 58.23 10.46 5.98
C SER A 23 58.83 9.80 4.75
N PHE A 24 59.97 9.10 4.87
CA PHE A 24 60.59 8.31 3.80
C PHE A 24 60.26 6.81 3.89
N GLN A 25 59.49 6.37 4.88
CA GLN A 25 59.12 4.97 5.06
C GLN A 25 57.64 4.75 4.76
N PRO A 26 57.27 3.71 3.98
CA PRO A 26 55.89 3.37 3.74
C PRO A 26 55.26 2.81 5.03
N GLY A 27 54.04 3.23 5.37
CA GLY A 27 53.32 2.70 6.52
C GLY A 27 52.26 3.62 7.08
N VAL A 28 51.58 3.15 8.13
CA VAL A 28 50.54 3.88 8.86
C VAL A 28 51.09 4.30 10.21
N HIS A 29 50.96 5.57 10.56
CA HIS A 29 51.39 6.07 11.86
C HIS A 29 50.59 5.46 13.00
N HIS A 30 51.19 5.33 14.18
CA HIS A 30 50.55 4.67 15.33
C HIS A 30 49.19 5.28 15.69
N ASP A 31 49.08 6.61 15.65
CA ASP A 31 47.84 7.35 15.90
C ASP A 31 46.75 7.10 14.85
N MET A 32 47.11 6.55 13.69
CA MET A 32 46.22 6.28 12.56
C MET A 32 45.84 4.79 12.44
N LEU A 33 46.43 3.90 13.25
CA LEU A 33 46.17 2.46 13.19
C LEU A 33 44.70 2.11 13.49
N ALA A 34 44.01 2.94 14.28
CA ALA A 34 42.60 2.72 14.59
C ALA A 34 41.72 2.76 13.32
N PHE A 35 42.05 3.60 12.33
CA PHE A 35 41.33 3.69 11.04
C PHE A 35 41.45 2.42 10.20
N LEU A 36 42.39 1.51 10.51
CA LEU A 36 42.46 0.20 9.86
C LEU A 36 41.30 -0.72 10.26
N ARG A 37 40.68 -0.48 11.43
CA ARG A 37 39.55 -1.26 11.96
C ARG A 37 38.21 -0.91 11.33
N ILE A 38 38.15 0.20 10.59
CA ILE A 38 36.96 0.60 9.85
C ILE A 38 36.96 -0.22 8.56
N HIS A 39 36.05 -1.19 8.49
CA HIS A 39 35.96 -2.12 7.37
C HIS A 39 35.34 -1.43 6.15
N ASP A 40 36.05 -1.52 5.03
CA ASP A 40 35.61 -1.02 3.74
C ASP A 40 34.51 -1.93 3.20
N VAL A 41 33.28 -1.43 3.18
CA VAL A 41 32.22 -2.04 2.36
C VAL A 41 32.37 -1.38 1.00
N GLN A 42 32.67 -2.21 -0.01
CA GLN A 42 32.91 -1.78 -1.37
C GLN A 42 31.96 -0.66 -1.81
N THR A 43 32.58 0.30 -2.48
CA THR A 43 32.11 1.50 -3.18
C THR A 43 30.94 1.31 -4.17
N GLU A 44 30.24 0.18 -4.14
CA GLU A 44 29.13 -0.12 -5.06
C GLU A 44 27.78 0.39 -4.53
N TYR A 45 27.60 0.52 -3.21
CA TYR A 45 26.35 1.03 -2.63
C TYR A 45 26.40 2.54 -2.41
N ARG A 46 25.79 3.26 -3.36
CA ARG A 46 25.55 4.70 -3.36
C ARG A 46 24.41 5.07 -2.40
N ASP A 47 24.53 4.76 -1.11
CA ASP A 47 23.47 5.03 -0.13
C ASP A 47 24.03 5.38 1.26
N ALA A 48 23.47 6.43 1.87
CA ALA A 48 23.77 6.90 3.21
C ALA A 48 23.51 5.85 4.30
N HIS A 49 22.55 4.93 4.11
CA HIS A 49 22.22 3.88 5.09
C HIS A 49 23.43 3.03 5.52
N HIS A 50 24.37 2.79 4.61
CA HIS A 50 25.57 2.00 4.90
C HIS A 50 26.52 2.72 5.86
N TYR A 51 26.67 4.04 5.73
CA TYR A 51 27.48 4.83 6.67
C TYR A 51 26.92 4.76 8.09
N PHE A 52 25.60 4.87 8.25
CA PHE A 52 24.96 4.83 9.56
C PHE A 52 25.18 3.52 10.32
N SER A 53 25.29 2.39 9.62
CA SER A 53 25.58 1.09 10.24
C SER A 53 26.90 1.04 11.02
N GLN A 54 27.86 1.90 10.66
CA GLN A 54 29.17 1.98 11.31
C GLN A 54 29.43 3.32 12.00
N SER A 55 28.46 4.24 12.00
CA SER A 55 28.61 5.60 12.56
C SER A 55 29.21 5.60 13.96
N SER A 56 28.74 4.74 14.87
CA SER A 56 29.28 4.62 16.23
C SER A 56 30.77 4.26 16.30
N VAL A 57 31.25 3.39 15.40
CA VAL A 57 32.66 3.00 15.31
C VAL A 57 33.49 4.15 14.72
N VAL A 58 32.95 4.81 13.69
CA VAL A 58 33.57 5.98 13.09
C VAL A 58 33.72 7.08 14.13
N ASP A 59 32.67 7.38 14.88
CA ASP A 59 32.65 8.43 15.90
C ASP A 59 33.66 8.15 17.01
N ALA A 60 33.74 6.90 17.47
CA ALA A 60 34.69 6.48 18.51
C ALA A 60 36.16 6.65 18.10
N ILE A 61 36.47 6.64 16.81
CA ILE A 61 37.83 6.80 16.28
C ILE A 61 38.08 8.25 15.85
N MET A 62 37.17 8.80 15.05
CA MET A 62 37.32 10.08 14.37
C MET A 62 37.21 11.26 15.34
N THR A 63 36.25 11.24 16.27
CA THR A 63 36.02 12.33 17.23
C THR A 63 37.27 12.64 18.08
N PRO A 64 37.86 11.68 18.83
CA PRO A 64 39.04 11.95 19.64
C PRO A 64 40.29 12.26 18.80
N TRP A 65 40.42 11.64 17.62
CA TRP A 65 41.55 11.88 16.74
C TRP A 65 41.53 13.30 16.17
N LEU A 66 40.39 13.76 15.65
CA LEU A 66 40.24 15.13 15.16
C LEU A 66 40.37 16.16 16.28
N ALA A 67 39.87 15.88 17.48
CA ALA A 67 40.06 16.79 18.62
C ALA A 67 41.55 17.03 18.96
N THR A 68 42.41 16.06 18.65
CA THR A 68 43.86 16.15 18.89
C THR A 68 44.61 16.73 17.68
N PHE A 69 44.17 16.42 16.46
CA PHE A 69 44.97 16.63 15.24
C PHE A 69 44.30 17.48 14.16
N HIS A 70 43.13 18.06 14.43
CA HIS A 70 42.50 19.09 13.58
C HIS A 70 42.76 20.48 14.17
N GLY A 71 43.89 21.07 13.78
CA GLY A 71 44.38 22.38 14.25
C GLY A 71 45.50 22.89 13.31
N PRO A 72 46.32 23.86 13.73
CA PRO A 72 47.36 24.46 12.87
C PRO A 72 48.35 23.45 12.27
N ASP A 73 48.75 22.44 13.05
CA ASP A 73 49.64 21.34 12.62
C ASP A 73 48.82 20.09 12.23
N SER A 74 47.79 20.27 11.40
CA SER A 74 46.86 19.17 11.13
C SER A 74 47.54 17.96 10.49
N ARG A 75 47.20 16.76 10.99
CA ARG A 75 47.65 15.48 10.43
C ARG A 75 46.70 14.91 9.37
N ILE A 76 45.65 15.64 9.00
CA ILE A 76 44.68 15.20 7.98
C ILE A 76 45.35 14.92 6.62
N PRO A 77 46.24 15.78 6.08
CA PRO A 77 46.90 15.49 4.80
C PRO A 77 47.73 14.20 4.86
N LEU A 78 48.40 13.96 5.99
CA LEU A 78 49.16 12.74 6.23
C LEU A 78 48.25 11.51 6.34
N LEU A 79 47.10 11.64 7.01
CA LEU A 79 46.10 10.57 7.11
C LEU A 79 45.61 10.16 5.72
N VAL A 80 45.22 11.12 4.88
CA VAL A 80 44.78 10.87 3.50
C VAL A 80 45.89 10.28 2.64
N THR A 81 47.14 10.69 2.84
CA THR A 81 48.30 10.15 2.10
C THR A 81 48.59 8.70 2.48
N CYS A 82 48.58 8.39 3.78
CA CYS A 82 48.83 7.04 4.28
C CYS A 82 47.65 6.08 4.06
N LEU A 83 46.42 6.61 4.09
CA LEU A 83 45.18 5.86 3.99
C LEU A 83 44.16 6.58 3.07
N PRO A 84 44.31 6.55 1.73
CA PRO A 84 43.46 7.32 0.81
C PRO A 84 41.94 7.10 0.99
N ARG A 85 41.53 5.91 1.42
CA ARG A 85 40.12 5.58 1.73
C ARG A 85 39.50 6.45 2.83
N THR A 86 40.31 7.07 3.70
CA THR A 86 39.80 7.94 4.76
C THR A 86 39.27 9.26 4.24
N SER A 87 39.57 9.66 2.99
CA SER A 87 38.99 10.88 2.39
C SER A 87 37.46 10.81 2.36
N SER A 88 36.90 9.71 1.84
CA SER A 88 35.45 9.46 1.85
C SER A 88 34.88 9.46 3.27
N LEU A 89 35.62 8.87 4.22
CA LEU A 89 35.19 8.80 5.61
C LEU A 89 35.17 10.18 6.29
N LEU A 90 36.20 10.99 6.07
CA LEU A 90 36.33 12.35 6.62
C LEU A 90 35.18 13.24 6.15
N VAL A 91 34.86 13.21 4.86
CA VAL A 91 33.81 14.07 4.29
C VAL A 91 32.41 13.63 4.73
N LYS A 92 32.17 12.32 4.83
CA LYS A 92 30.90 11.76 5.37
C LYS A 92 30.75 12.09 6.85
N TYR A 93 31.80 11.90 7.64
CA TYR A 93 31.80 12.28 9.06
C TYR A 93 31.55 13.76 9.24
N ALA A 94 32.19 14.60 8.42
CA ALA A 94 32.02 16.04 8.49
C ALA A 94 30.58 16.45 8.17
N ALA A 95 29.96 15.84 7.16
CA ALA A 95 28.57 16.09 6.82
C ALA A 95 27.59 15.62 7.92
N ASP A 96 27.80 14.43 8.48
CA ASP A 96 26.97 13.86 9.56
C ASP A 96 27.09 14.62 10.89
N HIS A 97 28.18 15.37 11.11
CA HIS A 97 28.43 16.12 12.35
C HIS A 97 28.31 17.65 12.19
N GLY A 98 27.94 18.13 11.01
CA GLY A 98 27.78 19.58 10.76
C GLY A 98 29.11 20.34 10.72
N ARG A 99 30.22 19.65 10.45
CA ARG A 99 31.59 20.18 10.50
C ARG A 99 32.00 20.82 9.17
N VAL A 100 31.45 22.00 8.89
CA VAL A 100 31.85 22.82 7.73
C VAL A 100 33.34 23.13 7.75
N ASP A 101 33.93 23.34 8.93
CA ASP A 101 35.37 23.56 9.12
C ASP A 101 36.22 22.42 8.55
N LEU A 102 35.80 21.17 8.77
CA LEU A 102 36.49 19.99 8.27
C LEU A 102 36.28 19.80 6.77
N LEU A 103 35.05 20.02 6.27
CA LEU A 103 34.77 19.97 4.83
C LEU A 103 35.60 21.01 4.07
N ALA A 104 35.64 22.25 4.56
CA ALA A 104 36.45 23.31 3.99
C ALA A 104 37.94 23.01 4.04
N TYR A 105 38.44 22.48 5.15
CA TYR A 105 39.83 22.07 5.24
C TYR A 105 40.18 21.00 4.19
N VAL A 106 39.35 19.96 4.05
CA VAL A 106 39.58 18.86 3.10
C VAL A 106 39.44 19.32 1.65
N HIS A 107 38.48 20.21 1.36
CA HIS A 107 38.28 20.78 0.03
C HIS A 107 39.44 21.70 -0.37
N ASP A 108 39.75 22.69 0.47
CA ASP A 108 40.68 23.77 0.12
C ASP A 108 42.15 23.37 0.26
N HIS A 109 42.49 22.59 1.30
CA HIS A 109 43.90 22.31 1.65
C HIS A 109 44.36 20.91 1.24
N VAL A 110 43.45 19.93 1.22
CA VAL A 110 43.76 18.55 0.79
C VAL A 110 43.42 18.35 -0.69
N GLN A 111 42.67 19.28 -1.32
CA GLN A 111 42.26 19.22 -2.73
C GLN A 111 41.55 17.92 -3.08
N THR A 112 40.77 17.39 -2.13
CA THR A 112 40.02 16.16 -2.31
C THR A 112 38.80 16.43 -3.18
N ASP A 113 38.64 15.66 -4.25
CA ASP A 113 37.38 15.62 -5.02
C ASP A 113 36.28 15.03 -4.14
N LEU A 114 35.44 15.91 -3.59
CA LEU A 114 34.35 15.53 -2.70
C LEU A 114 33.34 14.62 -3.39
N TYR A 115 33.03 14.87 -4.66
CA TYR A 115 32.08 14.08 -5.42
C TYR A 115 32.62 12.69 -5.72
N GLY A 116 33.88 12.60 -6.15
CA GLY A 116 34.59 11.33 -6.29
C GLY A 116 34.71 10.54 -4.99
N CYS A 117 34.73 11.23 -3.83
CA CYS A 117 34.78 10.60 -2.51
C CYS A 117 33.42 10.14 -1.99
N SER A 118 32.35 10.88 -2.25
CA SER A 118 31.00 10.56 -1.82
C SER A 118 29.98 11.37 -2.61
N ASN A 119 28.86 10.74 -2.97
CA ASN A 119 27.70 11.41 -3.57
C ASN A 119 26.53 11.61 -2.57
N VAL A 120 26.66 11.22 -1.30
CA VAL A 120 25.57 11.22 -0.30
C VAL A 120 25.72 12.31 0.77
N LEU A 121 26.56 13.32 0.54
CA LEU A 121 26.85 14.34 1.56
C LEU A 121 25.64 15.19 1.90
N TYR A 122 24.81 15.54 0.92
CA TYR A 122 23.53 16.21 1.16
C TYR A 122 22.59 15.33 2.00
N ASP A 123 22.46 14.04 1.70
CA ASP A 123 21.61 13.10 2.44
C ASP A 123 21.99 13.05 3.92
N LEU A 124 23.29 12.89 4.23
CA LEU A 124 23.82 12.82 5.59
C LEU A 124 23.56 14.11 6.37
N ALA A 125 23.91 15.26 5.77
CA ALA A 125 23.70 16.57 6.39
C ALA A 125 22.21 16.85 6.61
N SER A 126 21.37 16.49 5.63
CA SER A 126 19.92 16.72 5.67
C SER A 126 19.23 15.88 6.72
N ARG A 127 19.63 14.61 6.84
CA ARG A 127 19.14 13.70 7.88
C ARG A 127 19.40 14.20 9.31
N ARG A 128 20.49 14.94 9.51
CA ARG A 128 20.91 15.47 10.82
C ARG A 128 20.52 16.93 11.04
N GLY A 129 19.93 17.59 10.04
CA GLY A 129 19.52 18.98 10.13
C GLY A 129 20.68 19.99 10.03
N HIS A 130 21.80 19.59 9.44
CA HIS A 130 22.99 20.42 9.30
C HIS A 130 22.91 21.36 8.09
N LEU A 131 22.03 22.36 8.16
CA LEU A 131 21.85 23.37 7.11
C LEU A 131 23.15 24.09 6.73
N SER A 132 24.06 24.33 7.69
CA SER A 132 25.36 24.96 7.42
C SER A 132 26.21 24.15 6.44
N VAL A 133 26.19 22.82 6.54
CA VAL A 133 26.87 21.92 5.60
C VAL A 133 26.18 21.96 4.24
N VAL A 134 24.85 21.89 4.20
CA VAL A 134 24.09 21.94 2.94
C VAL A 134 24.41 23.23 2.16
N LYS A 135 24.41 24.39 2.83
CA LYS A 135 24.79 25.66 2.22
C LYS A 135 26.23 25.66 1.71
N TYR A 136 27.16 25.16 2.51
CA TYR A 136 28.56 25.08 2.11
C TYR A 136 28.76 24.19 0.86
N LEU A 137 28.11 23.02 0.81
CA LEU A 137 28.17 22.11 -0.34
C LEU A 137 27.64 22.79 -1.62
N TYR A 138 26.53 23.54 -1.51
CA TYR A 138 26.00 24.32 -2.61
C TYR A 138 26.99 25.42 -3.06
N GLU A 139 27.57 26.16 -2.13
CA GLU A 139 28.52 27.26 -2.41
C GLU A 139 29.77 26.80 -3.17
N ILE A 140 30.28 25.60 -2.88
CA ILE A 140 31.44 25.03 -3.59
C ILE A 140 31.08 24.29 -4.90
N GLY A 141 29.80 24.30 -5.30
CA GLY A 141 29.33 23.64 -6.51
C GLY A 141 29.37 22.12 -6.44
N TYR A 142 29.13 21.54 -5.27
CA TYR A 142 28.98 20.09 -5.13
C TYR A 142 27.76 19.58 -5.93
N ASN A 143 27.83 18.33 -6.42
CA ASN A 143 26.81 17.78 -7.31
C ASN A 143 25.42 17.68 -6.64
N ASN A 144 24.39 18.12 -7.35
CA ASN A 144 22.99 18.18 -6.93
C ASN A 144 22.13 16.96 -7.33
N ASP A 145 22.72 15.93 -7.96
CA ASP A 145 22.00 14.73 -8.46
C ASP A 145 21.13 14.00 -7.42
N ARG A 146 21.35 14.24 -6.11
CA ARG A 146 20.66 13.55 -5.00
C ARG A 146 19.91 14.48 -4.04
N LEU A 147 19.59 15.69 -4.49
CA LEU A 147 18.85 16.64 -3.65
C LEU A 147 17.44 16.14 -3.28
N ASN A 148 16.81 15.31 -4.12
CA ASN A 148 15.55 14.64 -3.81
C ASN A 148 15.67 13.68 -2.62
N GLU A 149 16.71 12.83 -2.57
CA GLU A 149 16.94 11.98 -1.39
C GLU A 149 17.25 12.82 -0.15
N ALA A 150 18.03 13.88 -0.29
CA ALA A 150 18.31 14.80 0.79
C ALA A 150 17.03 15.48 1.33
N ALA A 151 16.11 15.87 0.44
CA ALA A 151 14.82 16.43 0.81
C ALA A 151 13.95 15.40 1.56
N CYS A 152 13.90 14.15 1.07
CA CYS A 152 13.25 13.04 1.79
C CYS A 152 13.81 12.89 3.22
N GLN A 153 15.13 12.88 3.38
CA GLN A 153 15.77 12.74 4.70
C GLN A 153 15.46 13.93 5.61
N ALA A 154 15.49 15.16 5.08
CA ALA A 154 15.11 16.35 5.84
C ALA A 154 13.65 16.30 6.27
N ALA A 155 12.74 15.85 5.41
CA ALA A 155 11.32 15.70 5.74
C ALA A 155 11.12 14.63 6.83
N PHE A 156 11.65 13.42 6.62
CA PHE A 156 11.52 12.32 7.57
C PHE A 156 12.07 12.66 8.96
N HIS A 157 13.18 13.40 9.02
CA HIS A 157 13.83 13.81 10.27
C HIS A 157 13.43 15.21 10.78
N SER A 158 12.40 15.84 10.21
CA SER A 158 11.82 17.11 10.68
C SER A 158 12.77 18.32 10.63
N HIS A 159 13.42 18.51 9.48
CA HIS A 159 14.36 19.61 9.25
C HIS A 159 13.84 20.59 8.18
N PRO A 160 12.76 21.35 8.47
CA PRO A 160 12.12 22.24 7.49
C PRO A 160 13.08 23.32 6.97
N SER A 161 14.03 23.80 7.78
CA SER A 161 15.01 24.82 7.37
C SER A 161 15.88 24.41 6.18
N ILE A 162 16.07 23.10 5.97
CA ILE A 162 16.81 22.58 4.80
C ILE A 162 15.91 22.55 3.57
N LEU A 163 14.65 22.16 3.74
CA LEU A 163 13.66 22.19 2.67
C LEU A 163 13.34 23.64 2.24
N GLU A 164 13.27 24.59 3.18
CA GLU A 164 13.18 26.03 2.87
C GLU A 164 14.35 26.47 2.01
N PHE A 165 15.57 26.11 2.37
CA PHE A 165 16.74 26.40 1.55
C PHE A 165 16.65 25.77 0.15
N PHE A 166 16.14 24.54 0.03
CA PHE A 166 15.96 23.91 -1.26
C PHE A 166 14.92 24.62 -2.13
N LEU A 167 13.79 25.02 -1.56
CA LEU A 167 12.79 25.81 -2.27
C LEU A 167 13.37 27.16 -2.71
N ASP A 168 13.99 27.90 -1.78
CA ASP A 168 14.55 29.23 -2.05
C ASP A 168 15.66 29.23 -3.12
N THR A 169 16.38 28.11 -3.26
CA THR A 169 17.58 28.03 -4.09
C THR A 169 17.34 27.33 -5.42
N PHE A 170 16.44 26.33 -5.47
CA PHE A 170 16.33 25.41 -6.61
C PHE A 170 14.95 25.35 -7.25
N SER A 171 13.90 25.98 -6.68
CA SER A 171 12.52 25.84 -7.19
C SER A 171 12.34 26.25 -8.65
N ASP A 172 13.15 27.19 -9.13
CA ASP A 172 13.05 27.70 -10.51
C ASP A 172 13.86 26.86 -11.50
N ASP A 173 14.85 26.10 -11.02
CA ASP A 173 15.83 25.40 -11.85
C ASP A 173 15.61 23.88 -11.90
N LEU A 174 14.94 23.29 -10.91
CA LEU A 174 14.74 21.85 -10.77
C LEU A 174 13.26 21.50 -10.62
N ASP A 175 12.86 20.39 -11.25
CA ASP A 175 11.55 19.80 -11.01
C ASP A 175 11.55 19.07 -9.67
N MET A 176 10.87 19.66 -8.68
CA MET A 176 10.78 19.18 -7.31
C MET A 176 9.48 18.42 -7.01
N ALA A 177 8.65 18.17 -8.04
CA ALA A 177 7.28 17.71 -7.86
C ALA A 177 7.19 16.35 -7.13
N ASP A 178 8.12 15.45 -7.43
CA ASP A 178 8.17 14.08 -6.92
C ASP A 178 9.27 13.86 -5.86
N TRP A 179 9.90 14.92 -5.38
CA TRP A 179 11.03 14.80 -4.44
C TRP A 179 10.64 14.27 -3.06
N ILE A 180 9.39 14.51 -2.64
CA ILE A 180 8.85 13.98 -1.39
C ILE A 180 7.76 12.96 -1.77
N PRO A 181 8.09 11.66 -1.78
CA PRO A 181 7.15 10.63 -2.22
C PRO A 181 6.15 10.28 -1.12
N GLU A 182 5.09 9.58 -1.50
CA GLU A 182 3.97 9.21 -0.63
C GLU A 182 4.41 8.40 0.61
N GLU A 183 5.46 7.58 0.49
CA GLU A 183 6.03 6.79 1.59
C GLU A 183 6.54 7.67 2.73
N THR A 184 6.95 8.91 2.43
CA THR A 184 7.33 9.90 3.45
C THR A 184 6.11 10.32 4.25
N ILE A 185 4.96 10.50 3.61
CA ILE A 185 3.70 10.85 4.28
C ILE A 185 3.28 9.74 5.22
N TYR A 186 3.28 8.49 4.75
CA TYR A 186 2.99 7.32 5.59
C TYR A 186 3.86 7.31 6.85
N SER A 187 5.18 7.48 6.67
CA SER A 187 6.13 7.47 7.77
C SER A 187 5.86 8.61 8.77
N LEU A 188 5.59 9.82 8.29
CA LEU A 188 5.28 10.96 9.16
C LEU A 188 4.02 10.70 10.00
N VAL A 189 3.01 10.04 9.44
CA VAL A 189 1.80 9.64 10.18
C VAL A 189 2.13 8.55 11.21
N ASP A 190 2.86 7.51 10.82
CA ASP A 190 3.24 6.40 11.70
C ASP A 190 4.03 6.88 12.93
N TYR A 191 5.05 7.71 12.70
CA TYR A 191 5.85 8.35 13.75
C TYR A 191 5.15 9.53 14.43
N SER A 192 3.88 9.82 14.10
CA SER A 192 3.05 10.84 14.74
C SER A 192 3.63 12.25 14.65
N ASN A 193 4.24 12.58 13.50
CA ASN A 193 4.92 13.83 13.24
C ASN A 193 4.02 14.86 12.53
N LEU A 194 2.99 15.29 13.25
CA LEU A 194 2.00 16.25 12.75
C LEU A 194 2.63 17.59 12.33
N THR A 195 3.62 18.08 13.08
CA THR A 195 4.27 19.38 12.81
C THR A 195 4.91 19.43 11.44
N MET A 196 5.66 18.38 11.07
CA MET A 196 6.32 18.32 9.77
C MET A 196 5.31 18.14 8.63
N LEU A 197 4.29 17.29 8.84
CA LEU A 197 3.22 17.09 7.87
C LEU A 197 2.45 18.40 7.59
N GLN A 198 2.15 19.18 8.63
CA GLN A 198 1.58 20.51 8.52
C GLN A 198 2.46 21.46 7.71
N TRP A 199 3.76 21.46 7.96
CA TRP A 199 4.70 22.31 7.22
C TRP A 199 4.75 21.92 5.74
N LEU A 200 4.80 20.62 5.42
CA LEU A 200 4.81 20.14 4.04
C LEU A 200 3.56 20.57 3.27
N VAL A 201 2.37 20.44 3.87
CA VAL A 201 1.09 20.82 3.24
C VAL A 201 0.95 22.33 3.07
N ARG A 202 1.58 23.14 3.93
CA ARG A 202 1.45 24.60 3.92
C ARG A 202 2.54 25.32 3.12
N VAL A 203 3.72 24.71 2.98
CA VAL A 203 4.90 25.36 2.40
C VAL A 203 5.44 24.57 1.23
N TRP A 204 5.82 23.31 1.44
CA TRP A 204 6.51 22.51 0.42
C TRP A 204 5.64 22.26 -0.80
N PHE A 205 4.56 21.53 -0.65
CA PHE A 205 3.76 21.10 -1.79
C PHE A 205 3.10 22.28 -2.51
N PRO A 206 2.54 23.32 -1.84
CA PRO A 206 2.07 24.50 -2.57
C PRO A 206 3.12 25.20 -3.45
N THR A 207 4.41 25.03 -3.14
CA THR A 207 5.51 25.63 -3.91
C THR A 207 6.05 24.66 -4.96
N ALA A 208 6.29 23.40 -4.60
CA ALA A 208 6.95 22.39 -5.42
C ALA A 208 5.98 21.54 -6.27
N ASN A 209 4.77 21.29 -5.77
CA ASN A 209 3.74 20.49 -6.44
C ASN A 209 2.33 20.89 -5.96
N PRO A 210 1.77 22.00 -6.49
CA PRO A 210 0.49 22.52 -6.01
C PRO A 210 -0.67 21.53 -6.12
N ASP A 211 -0.63 20.67 -7.15
CA ASP A 211 -1.69 19.70 -7.44
C ASP A 211 -1.64 18.51 -6.45
N ALA A 212 -0.44 18.09 -6.00
CA ALA A 212 -0.29 16.96 -5.08
C ALA A 212 -0.93 17.14 -3.69
N VAL A 213 -0.99 18.38 -3.18
CA VAL A 213 -1.59 18.66 -1.86
C VAL A 213 -3.03 18.16 -1.79
N LEU A 214 -3.79 18.48 -2.85
CA LEU A 214 -5.23 18.36 -2.89
C LEU A 214 -5.67 16.95 -3.29
N GLU A 215 -4.97 16.36 -4.26
CA GLU A 215 -5.41 15.09 -4.83
C GLU A 215 -4.87 13.86 -4.08
N VAL A 216 -3.70 13.98 -3.44
CA VAL A 216 -2.99 12.80 -2.91
C VAL A 216 -2.66 12.95 -1.43
N VAL A 217 -1.98 14.02 -1.04
CA VAL A 217 -1.35 14.11 0.29
C VAL A 217 -2.38 14.15 1.42
N LEU A 218 -3.37 15.03 1.35
CA LEU A 218 -4.38 15.16 2.42
C LEU A 218 -5.30 13.94 2.52
N PRO A 219 -5.92 13.43 1.42
CA PRO A 219 -6.69 12.19 1.47
C PRO A 219 -5.88 11.02 2.03
N ARG A 220 -4.64 10.84 1.54
CA ARG A 220 -3.79 9.73 2.01
C ARG A 220 -3.41 9.88 3.48
N SER A 221 -3.08 11.09 3.93
CA SER A 221 -2.79 11.37 5.35
C SER A 221 -3.98 10.99 6.23
N LEU A 222 -5.20 11.32 5.80
CA LEU A 222 -6.42 10.95 6.53
C LEU A 222 -6.62 9.44 6.57
N THR A 223 -6.56 8.75 5.41
CA THR A 223 -6.71 7.29 5.34
C THR A 223 -5.71 6.58 6.23
N THR A 224 -4.40 6.88 6.09
CA THR A 224 -3.34 6.25 6.88
C THR A 224 -3.48 6.59 8.36
N ALA A 225 -3.91 7.80 8.73
CA ALA A 225 -4.12 8.16 10.12
C ALA A 225 -5.26 7.36 10.75
N VAL A 226 -6.34 7.08 10.01
CA VAL A 226 -7.43 6.22 10.47
C VAL A 226 -6.97 4.76 10.60
N GLU A 227 -6.25 4.24 9.61
CA GLU A 227 -5.71 2.87 9.64
C GLU A 227 -4.74 2.62 10.81
N LEU A 228 -3.95 3.63 11.18
CA LEU A 228 -2.96 3.58 12.26
C LEU A 228 -3.47 4.14 13.61
N ASP A 229 -4.78 4.43 13.72
CA ASP A 229 -5.42 5.00 14.92
C ASP A 229 -4.75 6.29 15.45
N LYS A 230 -4.31 7.15 14.53
CA LYS A 230 -3.69 8.47 14.79
C LYS A 230 -4.73 9.57 14.78
N LYS A 231 -5.59 9.60 15.81
CA LYS A 231 -6.76 10.49 15.87
C LYS A 231 -6.43 11.98 15.70
N ASP A 232 -5.34 12.47 16.27
CA ASP A 232 -4.90 13.86 16.18
C ASP A 232 -4.57 14.29 14.74
N ILE A 233 -3.90 13.43 14.00
CA ILE A 233 -3.58 13.64 12.58
C ILE A 233 -4.85 13.52 11.73
N ALA A 234 -5.72 12.55 12.03
CA ALA A 234 -6.98 12.37 11.31
C ALA A 234 -7.91 13.59 11.47
N GLU A 235 -8.06 14.13 12.69
CA GLU A 235 -8.85 15.34 12.95
C GLU A 235 -8.25 16.56 12.22
N TRP A 236 -6.93 16.71 12.23
CA TRP A 236 -6.27 17.78 11.50
C TRP A 236 -6.47 17.66 9.98
N ALA A 237 -6.25 16.47 9.40
CA ALA A 237 -6.40 16.24 7.97
C ALA A 237 -7.86 16.46 7.53
N ALA A 238 -8.82 16.02 8.34
CA ALA A 238 -10.25 16.25 8.10
C ALA A 238 -10.61 17.75 8.12
N ALA A 239 -10.06 18.52 9.07
CA ALA A 239 -10.26 19.96 9.12
C ALA A 239 -9.66 20.68 7.88
N GLU A 240 -8.49 20.26 7.41
CA GLU A 240 -7.86 20.82 6.21
C GLU A 240 -8.63 20.46 4.93
N LEU A 241 -9.13 19.22 4.82
CA LEU A 241 -10.01 18.80 3.71
C LEU A 241 -11.32 19.60 3.70
N GLN A 242 -11.95 19.78 4.86
CA GLN A 242 -13.17 20.57 5.00
C GLN A 242 -12.92 22.03 4.57
N ALA A 243 -11.84 22.65 5.05
CA ALA A 243 -11.50 24.03 4.72
C ALA A 243 -11.27 24.26 3.21
N ARG A 244 -10.86 23.20 2.48
CA ARG A 244 -10.60 23.20 1.04
C ARG A 244 -11.79 22.71 0.20
N ASN A 245 -12.94 22.42 0.83
CA ASN A 245 -14.13 21.83 0.20
C ASN A 245 -13.92 20.46 -0.46
N LEU A 246 -12.90 19.70 -0.04
CA LEU A 246 -12.61 18.34 -0.53
C LEU A 246 -13.44 17.30 0.23
N ASN A 247 -14.76 17.43 0.16
CA ASN A 247 -15.69 16.64 0.96
C ASN A 247 -15.79 15.17 0.51
N ASP A 248 -15.49 14.86 -0.75
CA ASP A 248 -15.64 13.51 -1.30
C ASP A 248 -14.63 12.53 -0.67
N ALA A 249 -13.37 12.94 -0.55
CA ALA A 249 -12.33 12.15 0.11
C ALA A 249 -12.64 11.91 1.60
N LEU A 250 -13.15 12.93 2.28
CA LEU A 250 -13.56 12.83 3.69
C LEU A 250 -14.73 11.85 3.86
N LEU A 251 -15.73 11.93 2.96
CA LEU A 251 -16.87 11.04 2.95
C LEU A 251 -16.46 9.59 2.65
N GLU A 252 -15.53 9.39 1.72
CA GLU A 252 -15.00 8.07 1.39
C GLU A 252 -14.31 7.43 2.60
N VAL A 253 -13.41 8.15 3.29
CA VAL A 253 -12.74 7.60 4.48
C VAL A 253 -13.75 7.29 5.59
N PHE A 254 -14.71 8.19 5.84
CA PHE A 254 -15.78 7.98 6.82
C PHE A 254 -16.59 6.71 6.52
N LEU A 255 -16.98 6.47 5.26
CA LEU A 255 -17.79 5.32 4.90
C LEU A 255 -17.04 3.98 4.98
N LEU A 256 -15.75 3.97 4.62
CA LEU A 256 -14.99 2.74 4.39
C LEU A 256 -14.22 2.22 5.62
N HIS A 257 -14.09 3.00 6.68
CA HIS A 257 -13.29 2.63 7.85
C HIS A 257 -14.12 2.65 9.13
N ASP A 258 -13.85 1.69 10.01
CA ASP A 258 -14.47 1.59 11.33
C ASP A 258 -13.98 2.69 12.29
N ASN A 259 -14.76 2.98 13.34
CA ASN A 259 -14.46 3.96 14.38
C ASN A 259 -14.23 5.40 13.87
N THR A 260 -14.83 5.78 12.74
CA THR A 260 -14.67 7.09 12.10
C THR A 260 -15.78 8.10 12.42
N ASP A 261 -16.67 7.81 13.37
CA ASP A 261 -17.76 8.72 13.79
C ASP A 261 -17.30 10.14 14.13
N PHE A 262 -16.07 10.28 14.64
CA PHE A 262 -15.47 11.57 14.97
C PHE A 262 -15.16 12.44 13.74
N LEU A 263 -15.14 11.87 12.53
CA LEU A 263 -14.95 12.60 11.27
C LEU A 263 -16.23 13.30 10.80
N PHE A 264 -17.40 12.82 11.24
CA PHE A 264 -18.68 13.35 10.76
C PHE A 264 -18.86 14.88 10.94
N PRO A 265 -18.43 15.52 12.05
CA PRO A 265 -18.50 16.97 12.20
C PRO A 265 -17.75 17.78 11.13
N TYR A 266 -16.78 17.16 10.45
CA TYR A 266 -16.01 17.78 9.36
C TYR A 266 -16.70 17.64 8.00
N ILE A 267 -17.67 16.71 7.86
CA ILE A 267 -18.42 16.51 6.63
C ILE A 267 -19.41 17.66 6.46
N ASN A 268 -19.34 18.36 5.33
CA ASN A 268 -20.33 19.37 4.99
C ASN A 268 -21.69 18.72 4.71
N ILE A 269 -22.66 18.93 5.61
CA ILE A 269 -24.02 18.38 5.47
C ILE A 269 -24.75 18.87 4.21
N ASP A 270 -24.35 20.02 3.68
CA ASP A 270 -24.91 20.64 2.46
C ASP A 270 -24.14 20.24 1.18
N MET A 271 -23.18 19.31 1.28
CA MET A 271 -22.50 18.79 0.10
C MET A 271 -23.47 18.08 -0.84
N ASP A 272 -23.25 18.23 -2.14
CA ASP A 272 -24.06 17.56 -3.16
C ASP A 272 -23.38 16.26 -3.63
N VAL A 273 -23.57 15.17 -2.88
CA VAL A 273 -23.00 13.87 -3.27
C VAL A 273 -23.70 13.35 -4.53
N THR A 274 -22.95 12.92 -5.54
CA THR A 274 -23.58 12.37 -6.74
C THR A 274 -24.09 10.95 -6.49
N VAL A 275 -25.09 10.54 -7.27
CA VAL A 275 -25.61 9.17 -7.23
C VAL A 275 -24.52 8.16 -7.62
N ALA A 276 -23.62 8.53 -8.54
CA ALA A 276 -22.52 7.69 -8.97
C ALA A 276 -21.50 7.49 -7.84
N ASP A 277 -21.19 8.54 -7.08
CA ASP A 277 -20.24 8.46 -5.97
C ASP A 277 -20.76 7.54 -4.86
N LEU A 278 -22.03 7.67 -4.47
CA LEU A 278 -22.67 6.74 -3.53
C LEU A 278 -22.68 5.29 -4.05
N GLY A 279 -22.90 5.12 -5.36
CA GLY A 279 -22.80 3.82 -6.02
C GLY A 279 -21.40 3.23 -5.92
N ASN A 280 -20.36 4.02 -6.21
CA ASN A 280 -18.96 3.60 -6.14
C ASN A 280 -18.52 3.30 -4.71
N MET A 281 -18.95 4.11 -3.74
CA MET A 281 -18.63 3.94 -2.32
C MET A 281 -19.11 2.60 -1.77
N VAL A 282 -20.19 2.02 -2.32
CA VAL A 282 -20.67 0.67 -1.93
C VAL A 282 -20.05 -0.48 -2.72
N THR A 283 -19.12 -0.21 -3.63
CA THR A 283 -18.38 -1.24 -4.41
C THR A 283 -17.15 -1.79 -3.71
N THR A 284 -17.03 -1.59 -2.40
CA THR A 284 -15.89 -2.04 -1.58
C THR A 284 -15.56 -3.51 -1.85
N LYS A 285 -14.31 -3.93 -1.67
CA LYS A 285 -13.85 -5.27 -2.07
C LYS A 285 -14.06 -6.33 -1.00
N ASP A 286 -14.14 -5.98 0.28
CA ASP A 286 -14.30 -6.93 1.37
C ASP A 286 -15.78 -7.08 1.79
N VAL A 287 -16.18 -8.28 2.19
CA VAL A 287 -17.54 -8.58 2.68
C VAL A 287 -17.73 -8.11 4.11
N SER A 288 -16.68 -8.18 4.92
CA SER A 288 -16.65 -7.70 6.29
C SER A 288 -16.87 -6.19 6.41
N GLU A 289 -16.55 -5.43 5.36
CA GLU A 289 -16.80 -3.99 5.28
C GLU A 289 -18.30 -3.64 5.23
N THR A 290 -19.19 -4.61 4.98
CA THR A 290 -20.65 -4.38 4.98
C THR A 290 -21.16 -3.95 6.35
N ASP A 291 -20.60 -4.51 7.42
CA ASP A 291 -20.96 -4.17 8.80
C ASP A 291 -20.49 -2.77 9.20
N ILE A 292 -19.46 -2.26 8.53
CA ILE A 292 -18.93 -0.90 8.71
C ILE A 292 -19.75 0.10 7.88
N ILE A 293 -20.02 -0.22 6.61
CA ILE A 293 -20.60 0.75 5.67
C ILE A 293 -22.07 1.03 5.95
N VAL A 294 -22.84 0.04 6.41
CA VAL A 294 -24.29 0.18 6.63
C VAL A 294 -24.62 1.24 7.69
N PRO A 295 -24.02 1.22 8.90
CA PRO A 295 -24.19 2.27 9.89
C PRO A 295 -23.83 3.66 9.35
N HIS A 296 -22.69 3.80 8.68
CA HIS A 296 -22.25 5.10 8.16
C HIS A 296 -23.14 5.61 7.02
N LEU A 297 -23.59 4.74 6.12
CA LEU A 297 -24.58 5.09 5.09
C LEU A 297 -25.89 5.54 5.71
N ALA A 298 -26.36 4.90 6.79
CA ALA A 298 -27.56 5.34 7.48
C ALA A 298 -27.43 6.79 7.96
N VAL A 299 -26.28 7.15 8.56
CA VAL A 299 -25.98 8.52 8.97
C VAL A 299 -25.97 9.48 7.77
N VAL A 300 -25.33 9.10 6.65
CA VAL A 300 -25.25 9.91 5.42
C VAL A 300 -26.63 10.18 4.84
N PHE A 301 -27.44 9.14 4.67
CA PHE A 301 -28.80 9.26 4.15
C PHE A 301 -29.69 10.08 5.09
N GLU A 302 -29.49 10.02 6.40
CA GLU A 302 -30.30 10.79 7.35
C GLU A 302 -29.90 12.27 7.44
N LYS A 303 -28.60 12.57 7.39
CA LYS A 303 -28.08 13.89 7.75
C LYS A 303 -27.72 14.79 6.56
N LEU A 304 -27.35 14.23 5.40
CA LEU A 304 -27.03 15.06 4.23
C LEU A 304 -28.29 15.68 3.64
N THR A 305 -28.30 17.00 3.47
CA THR A 305 -29.50 17.75 3.07
C THR A 305 -30.00 17.34 1.69
N CYS A 306 -29.09 17.00 0.77
CA CYS A 306 -29.41 16.49 -0.56
C CYS A 306 -30.06 15.09 -0.58
N LEU A 307 -30.05 14.36 0.54
CA LEU A 307 -30.66 13.03 0.70
C LEU A 307 -31.80 13.01 1.73
N THR A 308 -32.13 14.13 2.36
CA THR A 308 -33.19 14.20 3.39
C THR A 308 -34.58 13.85 2.85
N ARG A 309 -35.46 13.39 3.75
CA ARG A 309 -36.85 13.04 3.44
C ARG A 309 -37.67 14.32 3.17
N GLY A 310 -38.19 14.50 1.97
CA GLY A 310 -39.17 15.55 1.64
C GLY A 310 -38.98 16.20 0.24
N PRO A 311 -40.03 16.73 -0.41
CA PRO A 311 -39.89 17.37 -1.72
C PRO A 311 -39.10 18.69 -1.66
N PRO A 312 -38.24 19.02 -2.66
CA PRO A 312 -37.93 18.24 -3.87
C PRO A 312 -36.79 17.21 -3.69
N MET A 313 -36.08 17.24 -2.55
CA MET A 313 -34.86 16.45 -2.28
C MET A 313 -35.08 14.94 -2.11
N GLY A 314 -36.31 14.52 -1.79
CA GLY A 314 -36.70 13.11 -1.73
C GLY A 314 -36.57 12.37 -3.06
N ALA A 315 -36.57 13.09 -4.20
CA ALA A 315 -36.33 12.49 -5.51
C ALA A 315 -34.88 12.02 -5.66
N LYS A 316 -33.90 12.83 -5.23
CA LYS A 316 -32.48 12.46 -5.26
C LYS A 316 -32.20 11.29 -4.32
N ARG A 317 -32.78 11.31 -3.11
CA ARG A 317 -32.74 10.16 -2.19
C ARG A 317 -33.23 8.87 -2.85
N ARG A 318 -34.40 8.90 -3.49
CA ARG A 318 -34.99 7.74 -4.17
C ARG A 318 -34.05 7.20 -5.26
N ILE A 319 -33.48 8.07 -6.08
CA ILE A 319 -32.55 7.69 -7.15
C ILE A 319 -31.25 7.10 -6.56
N ALA A 320 -30.70 7.71 -5.51
CA ALA A 320 -29.52 7.20 -4.81
C ALA A 320 -29.74 5.81 -4.21
N LEU A 321 -30.86 5.60 -3.50
CA LEU A 321 -31.22 4.28 -2.95
C LEU A 321 -31.35 3.22 -4.05
N LYS A 322 -31.95 3.56 -5.18
CA LYS A 322 -32.03 2.67 -6.36
C LYS A 322 -30.66 2.30 -6.89
N GLU A 323 -29.74 3.25 -6.98
CA GLU A 323 -28.38 2.96 -7.45
C GLU A 323 -27.61 2.09 -6.46
N CYS A 324 -27.66 2.41 -5.17
CA CYS A 324 -27.06 1.57 -4.12
C CYS A 324 -27.64 0.15 -4.18
N LEU A 325 -28.95 -0.01 -4.38
CA LEU A 325 -29.60 -1.32 -4.51
C LEU A 325 -29.08 -2.09 -5.74
N ARG A 326 -29.00 -1.41 -6.89
CA ARG A 326 -28.50 -2.00 -8.14
C ARG A 326 -27.04 -2.45 -8.00
N VAL A 327 -26.18 -1.62 -7.43
CA VAL A 327 -24.77 -1.96 -7.21
C VAL A 327 -24.61 -3.08 -6.19
N SER A 328 -25.40 -3.06 -5.11
CA SER A 328 -25.39 -4.11 -4.08
C SER A 328 -25.72 -5.48 -4.66
N LEU A 329 -26.73 -5.56 -5.55
CA LEU A 329 -27.05 -6.79 -6.27
C LEU A 329 -25.90 -7.21 -7.18
N LEU A 330 -25.39 -6.30 -8.02
CA LEU A 330 -24.30 -6.59 -8.96
C LEU A 330 -23.08 -7.19 -8.25
N GLN A 331 -22.72 -6.63 -7.09
CA GLN A 331 -21.57 -7.02 -6.28
C GLN A 331 -21.88 -8.15 -5.27
N GLY A 332 -23.13 -8.57 -5.13
CA GLY A 332 -23.53 -9.62 -4.17
C GLY A 332 -23.38 -9.21 -2.71
N ARG A 333 -23.55 -7.92 -2.38
CA ARG A 333 -23.48 -7.36 -1.02
C ARG A 333 -24.83 -7.52 -0.31
N LEU A 334 -25.13 -8.73 0.16
CA LEU A 334 -26.48 -9.09 0.59
C LEU A 334 -26.89 -8.45 1.93
N GLY A 335 -25.93 -8.18 2.83
CA GLY A 335 -26.20 -7.43 4.06
C GLY A 335 -26.68 -6.00 3.77
N LEU A 336 -25.99 -5.31 2.86
CA LEU A 336 -26.37 -3.96 2.42
C LEU A 336 -27.70 -3.97 1.67
N LEU A 337 -27.92 -4.96 0.79
CA LEU A 337 -29.20 -5.20 0.11
C LEU A 337 -30.35 -5.29 1.12
N ARG A 338 -30.18 -6.09 2.18
CA ARG A 338 -31.21 -6.25 3.22
C ARG A 338 -31.50 -4.94 3.94
N TRP A 339 -30.48 -4.21 4.36
CA TRP A 339 -30.67 -2.90 4.98
C TRP A 339 -31.40 -1.90 4.06
N LEU A 340 -31.05 -1.85 2.77
CA LEU A 340 -31.74 -1.00 1.79
C LEU A 340 -33.23 -1.36 1.66
N VAL A 341 -33.55 -2.64 1.61
CA VAL A 341 -34.93 -3.11 1.38
C VAL A 341 -35.78 -3.00 2.65
N GLU A 342 -35.26 -3.48 3.79
CA GLU A 342 -36.03 -3.59 5.04
C GLU A 342 -35.98 -2.32 5.89
N THR A 343 -34.86 -1.60 5.90
CA THR A 343 -34.66 -0.44 6.80
C THR A 343 -34.91 0.91 6.11
N GLN A 344 -34.53 1.05 4.84
CA GLN A 344 -34.74 2.31 4.11
C GLN A 344 -36.15 2.46 3.52
N GLU A 345 -37.04 1.47 3.73
CA GLU A 345 -38.45 1.46 3.28
C GLU A 345 -38.60 1.88 1.81
N MET A 346 -37.75 1.31 0.94
CA MET A 346 -37.78 1.61 -0.49
C MET A 346 -39.15 1.26 -1.13
N ASP A 347 -39.52 2.01 -2.16
CA ASP A 347 -40.75 1.76 -2.92
C ASP A 347 -40.73 0.32 -3.50
N PRO A 348 -41.76 -0.51 -3.24
CA PRO A 348 -41.80 -1.89 -3.69
C PRO A 348 -41.68 -2.06 -5.21
N GLU A 349 -42.14 -1.09 -6.00
CA GLU A 349 -42.02 -1.16 -7.46
C GLU A 349 -40.58 -0.88 -7.90
N ASP A 350 -39.88 0.05 -7.24
CA ASP A 350 -38.46 0.28 -7.51
C ASP A 350 -37.63 -0.97 -7.21
N ILE A 351 -37.87 -1.61 -6.06
CA ILE A 351 -37.21 -2.86 -5.69
C ILE A 351 -37.44 -3.91 -6.78
N ARG A 352 -38.71 -4.12 -7.18
CA ARG A 352 -39.08 -5.10 -8.21
C ARG A 352 -38.39 -4.82 -9.55
N THR A 353 -38.37 -3.56 -10.01
CA THR A 353 -37.75 -3.20 -11.29
C THR A 353 -36.27 -3.55 -11.35
N ILE A 354 -35.57 -3.45 -10.21
CA ILE A 354 -34.14 -3.71 -10.11
C ILE A 354 -33.86 -5.20 -9.90
N VAL A 355 -34.59 -5.85 -8.98
CA VAL A 355 -34.37 -7.27 -8.63
C VAL A 355 -34.66 -8.21 -9.80
N THR A 356 -35.60 -7.86 -10.68
CA THR A 356 -35.94 -8.66 -11.87
C THR A 356 -34.85 -8.68 -12.95
N SER A 357 -33.76 -7.90 -12.82
CA SER A 357 -32.70 -7.86 -13.83
C SER A 357 -31.85 -9.13 -13.92
N ASN A 358 -31.93 -10.03 -12.94
CA ASN A 358 -31.12 -11.27 -12.84
C ASN A 358 -29.59 -11.01 -12.88
N ASP A 359 -29.16 -9.86 -12.37
CA ASP A 359 -27.74 -9.46 -12.31
C ASP A 359 -27.07 -9.74 -10.95
N CYS A 360 -27.80 -10.34 -10.01
CA CYS A 360 -27.26 -10.56 -8.68
C CYS A 360 -26.00 -11.44 -8.73
N GLY A 361 -24.92 -10.96 -8.10
CA GLY A 361 -23.62 -11.61 -8.03
C GLY A 361 -22.76 -11.52 -9.30
N ARG A 362 -23.18 -10.81 -10.35
CA ARG A 362 -22.46 -10.75 -11.63
C ARG A 362 -20.98 -10.35 -11.48
N SER A 363 -20.68 -9.42 -10.57
CA SER A 363 -19.32 -8.95 -10.27
C SER A 363 -18.74 -9.49 -8.95
N ALA A 364 -19.54 -10.25 -8.19
CA ALA A 364 -19.19 -10.72 -6.86
C ALA A 364 -18.11 -11.82 -6.86
N TRP A 365 -17.42 -12.01 -5.74
CA TRP A 365 -16.62 -13.21 -5.47
C TRP A 365 -17.43 -14.28 -4.72
N PRO A 366 -17.62 -15.49 -5.29
CA PRO A 366 -18.47 -16.54 -4.71
C PRO A 366 -18.17 -16.90 -3.26
N THR A 367 -16.92 -16.82 -2.83
CA THR A 367 -16.50 -17.25 -1.48
C THR A 367 -17.24 -16.51 -0.37
N SER A 368 -17.65 -15.27 -0.63
CA SER A 368 -18.51 -14.46 0.26
C SER A 368 -19.83 -15.14 0.63
N LEU A 369 -20.37 -16.00 -0.23
CA LEU A 369 -21.66 -16.67 0.00
C LEU A 369 -21.62 -17.64 1.19
N ARG A 370 -20.43 -18.00 1.66
CA ARG A 370 -20.25 -18.89 2.81
C ARG A 370 -20.52 -18.20 4.14
N GLU A 371 -20.57 -16.87 4.15
CA GLU A 371 -20.82 -16.07 5.36
C GLU A 371 -22.32 -15.88 5.63
N TYR A 372 -23.18 -16.15 4.64
CA TYR A 372 -24.63 -15.99 4.76
C TYR A 372 -25.31 -17.30 5.12
N ASP A 373 -26.26 -17.22 6.05
CA ASP A 373 -27.00 -18.33 6.63
C ASP A 373 -28.40 -18.51 6.02
N ALA A 374 -29.22 -19.32 6.67
CA ALA A 374 -30.59 -19.62 6.25
C ALA A 374 -31.52 -18.38 6.30
N ASP A 375 -31.26 -17.41 7.18
CA ASP A 375 -32.08 -16.21 7.30
C ASP A 375 -31.91 -15.32 6.06
N MET A 376 -30.68 -15.18 5.55
CA MET A 376 -30.44 -14.52 4.27
C MET A 376 -31.11 -15.26 3.10
N CYS A 377 -31.16 -16.59 3.12
CA CYS A 377 -31.84 -17.36 2.08
C CYS A 377 -33.35 -17.04 2.03
N GLN A 378 -34.01 -16.99 3.20
CA GLN A 378 -35.42 -16.63 3.30
C GLN A 378 -35.68 -15.20 2.83
N PHE A 379 -34.78 -14.27 3.15
CA PHE A 379 -34.85 -12.90 2.66
C PHE A 379 -34.81 -12.83 1.13
N LEU A 380 -33.88 -13.53 0.49
CA LEU A 380 -33.75 -13.55 -0.98
C LEU A 380 -34.98 -14.17 -1.65
N GLU A 381 -35.52 -15.25 -1.08
CA GLU A 381 -36.75 -15.89 -1.55
C GLU A 381 -37.96 -14.96 -1.43
N HIS A 382 -38.11 -14.29 -0.29
CA HIS A 382 -39.19 -13.34 -0.04
C HIS A 382 -39.22 -12.20 -1.07
N HIS A 383 -38.04 -11.71 -1.46
CA HIS A 383 -37.90 -10.64 -2.46
C HIS A 383 -37.68 -11.13 -3.90
N ASN A 384 -37.73 -12.45 -4.14
CA ASN A 384 -37.52 -13.07 -5.45
C ASN A 384 -36.20 -12.64 -6.13
N VAL A 385 -35.11 -12.59 -5.35
CA VAL A 385 -33.78 -12.21 -5.83
C VAL A 385 -33.10 -13.38 -6.52
N ASN A 386 -32.86 -13.23 -7.82
CA ASN A 386 -32.27 -14.28 -8.65
C ASN A 386 -30.81 -13.96 -9.01
N PHE A 387 -29.93 -14.94 -8.77
CA PHE A 387 -28.53 -14.87 -9.17
C PHE A 387 -28.35 -15.08 -10.67
N ASN A 388 -27.38 -14.35 -11.24
CA ASN A 388 -27.02 -14.51 -12.63
C ASN A 388 -26.50 -15.94 -12.92
N ASP A 389 -26.90 -16.53 -14.05
CA ASP A 389 -26.51 -17.90 -14.43
C ASP A 389 -24.98 -18.09 -14.48
N THR A 390 -24.25 -17.07 -14.96
CA THR A 390 -22.78 -17.12 -15.02
C THR A 390 -22.17 -17.17 -13.61
N PHE A 391 -22.77 -16.45 -12.66
CA PHE A 391 -22.37 -16.48 -11.26
C PHE A 391 -22.70 -17.83 -10.61
N LYS A 392 -23.92 -18.36 -10.77
CA LYS A 392 -24.31 -19.70 -10.29
C LYS A 392 -23.32 -20.77 -10.75
N ARG A 393 -22.96 -20.77 -12.05
CA ARG A 393 -21.95 -21.69 -12.62
C ARG A 393 -20.57 -21.53 -11.98
N ARG A 394 -20.17 -20.31 -11.62
CA ARG A 394 -18.89 -20.03 -10.95
C ARG A 394 -18.86 -20.58 -9.52
N VAL A 395 -19.96 -20.44 -8.78
CA VAL A 395 -20.14 -21.04 -7.45
C VAL A 395 -19.98 -22.55 -7.53
N VAL A 396 -20.73 -23.20 -8.44
CA VAL A 396 -20.67 -24.66 -8.63
C VAL A 396 -19.28 -25.11 -9.02
N SER A 397 -18.66 -24.45 -10.00
CA SER A 397 -17.27 -24.73 -10.41
C SER A 397 -16.31 -24.73 -9.23
N MET A 398 -16.31 -23.67 -8.42
CA MET A 398 -15.43 -23.56 -7.26
C MET A 398 -15.77 -24.60 -6.19
N HIS A 399 -17.05 -24.96 -6.04
CA HIS A 399 -17.47 -26.01 -5.11
C HIS A 399 -16.84 -27.34 -5.51
N LEU A 400 -16.95 -27.70 -6.79
CA LEU A 400 -16.33 -28.91 -7.36
C LEU A 400 -14.82 -28.94 -7.16
N GLU A 401 -14.13 -27.80 -7.25
CA GLU A 401 -12.69 -27.72 -6.99
C GLU A 401 -12.34 -27.94 -5.52
N SER A 402 -13.22 -27.56 -4.59
CA SER A 402 -13.02 -27.75 -3.16
C SER A 402 -13.46 -29.11 -2.62
N THR A 403 -14.29 -29.85 -3.37
CA THR A 403 -14.85 -31.13 -2.93
C THR A 403 -13.92 -32.31 -3.27
N THR A 404 -13.37 -32.96 -2.24
CA THR A 404 -12.45 -34.09 -2.38
C THR A 404 -13.16 -35.42 -2.63
N ASP A 405 -14.28 -35.67 -1.96
CA ASP A 405 -15.16 -36.82 -2.19
C ASP A 405 -16.46 -36.38 -2.88
N TRP A 406 -16.37 -36.20 -4.19
CA TRP A 406 -17.51 -35.74 -4.99
C TRP A 406 -18.66 -36.74 -5.04
N LEU A 407 -18.34 -38.04 -5.11
CA LEU A 407 -19.32 -39.13 -5.18
C LEU A 407 -20.12 -39.22 -3.89
N GLY A 408 -19.44 -39.22 -2.74
CA GLY A 408 -20.11 -39.21 -1.44
C GLY A 408 -20.94 -37.96 -1.23
N TRP A 409 -20.43 -36.79 -1.62
CA TRP A 409 -21.18 -35.54 -1.55
C TRP A 409 -22.45 -35.56 -2.41
N TYR A 410 -22.36 -35.92 -3.69
CA TYR A 410 -23.52 -35.93 -4.60
C TYR A 410 -24.58 -36.93 -4.14
N ALA A 411 -24.18 -38.12 -3.71
CA ALA A 411 -25.09 -39.13 -3.15
C ALA A 411 -25.78 -38.65 -1.86
N THR A 412 -25.07 -37.91 -1.01
CA THR A 412 -25.62 -37.31 0.20
C THR A 412 -26.61 -36.20 -0.14
N MET A 413 -26.30 -35.36 -1.13
CA MET A 413 -27.16 -34.28 -1.59
C MET A 413 -28.49 -34.80 -2.17
N ARG A 414 -28.45 -35.90 -2.93
CA ARG A 414 -29.67 -36.51 -3.52
C ARG A 414 -30.51 -37.33 -2.53
N SER A 415 -29.92 -37.84 -1.44
CA SER A 415 -30.62 -38.68 -0.46
C SER A 415 -31.28 -37.89 0.68
N ASN A 416 -30.76 -36.71 1.03
CA ASN A 416 -31.30 -35.89 2.12
C ASN A 416 -32.40 -34.93 1.66
N THR A 417 -33.60 -35.07 2.25
CA THR A 417 -34.74 -34.19 1.98
C THR A 417 -34.91 -33.02 2.95
N THR A 418 -34.08 -32.82 3.99
CA THR A 418 -34.14 -31.58 4.82
C THR A 418 -32.86 -31.26 5.62
N ALA A 419 -32.60 -29.95 5.74
CA ALA A 419 -31.93 -29.17 6.81
C ALA A 419 -30.47 -29.47 7.26
N GLU A 420 -29.96 -30.70 7.27
CA GLU A 420 -28.63 -30.96 7.87
C GLU A 420 -27.43 -30.64 6.96
N THR A 421 -27.65 -30.54 5.65
CA THR A 421 -26.61 -30.31 4.62
C THR A 421 -26.47 -28.85 4.19
N VAL A 422 -27.45 -28.00 4.51
CA VAL A 422 -27.48 -26.59 4.10
C VAL A 422 -27.03 -25.73 5.28
N LYS A 423 -25.76 -25.31 5.27
CA LYS A 423 -25.24 -24.42 6.31
C LYS A 423 -25.10 -22.98 5.83
N THR A 424 -24.98 -22.81 4.51
CA THR A 424 -24.67 -21.52 3.91
C THR A 424 -25.46 -21.30 2.62
N LEU A 425 -25.62 -20.03 2.23
CA LEU A 425 -26.20 -19.66 0.93
C LEU A 425 -25.42 -20.27 -0.25
N TRP A 426 -24.11 -20.49 -0.07
CA TRP A 426 -23.30 -21.26 -1.02
C TRP A 426 -23.90 -22.65 -1.29
N ASP A 427 -24.21 -23.40 -0.23
CA ASP A 427 -24.75 -24.76 -0.34
C ASP A 427 -26.11 -24.74 -1.04
N VAL A 428 -26.96 -23.77 -0.68
CA VAL A 428 -28.27 -23.56 -1.33
C VAL A 428 -28.11 -23.37 -2.83
N LEU A 429 -27.22 -22.48 -3.28
CA LEU A 429 -27.05 -22.19 -4.70
C LEU A 429 -26.47 -23.38 -5.48
N VAL A 430 -25.58 -24.16 -4.86
CA VAL A 430 -25.09 -25.39 -5.48
C VAL A 430 -26.23 -26.40 -5.64
N ILE A 431 -27.02 -26.64 -4.59
CA ILE A 431 -28.15 -27.57 -4.62
C ILE A 431 -29.19 -27.12 -5.65
N GLN A 432 -29.61 -25.85 -5.61
CA GLN A 432 -30.56 -25.27 -6.56
C GLN A 432 -30.10 -25.46 -8.00
N PHE A 433 -28.82 -25.29 -8.31
CA PHE A 433 -28.30 -25.52 -9.66
C PHE A 433 -28.50 -26.97 -10.13
N PHE A 434 -28.24 -27.94 -9.26
CA PHE A 434 -28.44 -29.36 -9.59
C PHE A 434 -29.92 -29.73 -9.64
N ASP A 435 -30.77 -29.15 -8.79
CA ASP A 435 -32.22 -29.34 -8.83
C ASP A 435 -32.83 -28.78 -10.11
N GLU A 436 -32.42 -27.58 -10.54
CA GLU A 436 -32.82 -26.99 -11.83
C GLU A 436 -32.43 -27.90 -13.01
N LEU A 437 -31.23 -28.49 -12.99
CA LEU A 437 -30.81 -29.48 -13.99
C LEU A 437 -31.61 -30.78 -13.90
N ALA A 438 -31.92 -31.26 -12.70
CA ALA A 438 -32.71 -32.47 -12.50
C ALA A 438 -34.13 -32.31 -13.05
N VAL A 439 -34.75 -31.14 -12.87
CA VAL A 439 -36.05 -30.83 -13.47
C VAL A 439 -35.95 -30.81 -15.00
N ALA A 440 -34.90 -30.19 -15.56
CA ALA A 440 -34.71 -30.11 -17.02
C ALA A 440 -34.46 -31.47 -17.67
N GLU A 441 -33.81 -32.40 -16.96
CA GLU A 441 -33.40 -33.72 -17.46
C GLU A 441 -34.27 -34.87 -16.92
N ASN A 442 -35.51 -34.58 -16.52
CA ASN A 442 -36.49 -35.56 -16.01
C ASN A 442 -35.98 -36.45 -14.86
N GLY A 443 -35.08 -35.92 -14.03
CA GLY A 443 -34.56 -36.57 -12.82
C GLY A 443 -33.45 -37.59 -13.03
N SER A 444 -32.97 -37.81 -14.27
CA SER A 444 -31.87 -38.73 -14.55
C SER A 444 -30.54 -38.21 -13.99
N ASP A 445 -29.99 -38.89 -12.98
CA ASP A 445 -28.72 -38.49 -12.36
C ASP A 445 -27.56 -38.47 -13.37
N ALA A 446 -27.49 -39.47 -14.24
CA ALA A 446 -26.47 -39.51 -15.28
C ALA A 446 -26.63 -38.32 -16.25
N ALA A 447 -27.85 -37.92 -16.60
CA ALA A 447 -28.08 -36.76 -17.46
C ALA A 447 -27.68 -35.45 -16.76
N VAL A 448 -28.07 -35.27 -15.49
CA VAL A 448 -27.75 -34.09 -14.67
C VAL A 448 -26.24 -33.87 -14.58
N VAL A 449 -25.47 -34.91 -14.26
CA VAL A 449 -24.01 -34.81 -14.12
C VAL A 449 -23.35 -34.53 -15.47
N GLY A 450 -23.84 -35.14 -16.56
CA GLY A 450 -23.39 -34.87 -17.93
C GLY A 450 -23.62 -33.42 -18.33
N ARG A 451 -24.83 -32.88 -18.10
CA ARG A 451 -25.17 -31.48 -18.38
C ARG A 451 -24.40 -30.51 -17.49
N CYS A 452 -24.17 -30.84 -16.23
CA CYS A 452 -23.31 -30.07 -15.35
C CYS A 452 -21.90 -29.96 -15.95
N LEU A 453 -21.30 -31.09 -16.37
CA LEU A 453 -19.99 -31.09 -17.04
C LEU A 453 -19.99 -30.23 -18.31
N GLN A 454 -21.01 -30.35 -19.17
CA GLN A 454 -21.15 -29.57 -20.40
C GLN A 454 -21.19 -28.07 -20.10
N ARG A 455 -21.98 -27.64 -19.10
CA ARG A 455 -22.09 -26.25 -18.68
C ARG A 455 -20.80 -25.69 -18.05
N MET A 456 -19.94 -26.56 -17.51
CA MET A 456 -18.63 -26.16 -16.98
C MET A 456 -17.56 -25.99 -18.07
N LEU A 457 -17.65 -26.79 -19.13
CA LEU A 457 -16.71 -26.72 -20.26
C LEU A 457 -16.89 -25.47 -21.13
N THR A 458 -18.12 -24.95 -21.21
CA THR A 458 -18.50 -23.77 -22.02
C THR A 458 -18.17 -22.43 -21.36
N ARG A 459 -17.30 -22.40 -20.35
CA ARG A 459 -16.95 -21.17 -19.60
C ARG A 459 -15.68 -20.50 -20.12
N ASP A 460 -15.62 -19.19 -19.91
CA ASP A 460 -14.43 -18.35 -20.13
C ASP A 460 -13.24 -18.75 -19.22
N ARG A 461 -13.52 -19.41 -18.08
CA ARG A 461 -12.54 -20.05 -17.20
C ARG A 461 -13.11 -21.37 -16.63
N PRO A 462 -12.83 -22.52 -17.26
CA PRO A 462 -13.28 -23.82 -16.77
C PRO A 462 -12.51 -24.24 -15.50
N PRO A 463 -13.05 -25.16 -14.68
CA PRO A 463 -12.33 -25.75 -13.56
C PRO A 463 -11.03 -26.42 -13.99
N ARG A 464 -10.09 -26.64 -13.05
CA ARG A 464 -8.86 -27.40 -13.31
C ARG A 464 -9.16 -28.75 -13.99
N VAL A 465 -8.36 -29.12 -14.99
CA VAL A 465 -8.53 -30.37 -15.77
C VAL A 465 -8.66 -31.61 -14.88
N LEU A 466 -7.95 -31.65 -13.76
CA LEU A 466 -8.04 -32.77 -12.80
C LEU A 466 -9.47 -32.92 -12.21
N VAL A 467 -10.12 -31.80 -11.90
CA VAL A 467 -11.48 -31.75 -11.35
C VAL A 467 -12.47 -32.19 -12.41
N LEU A 468 -12.37 -31.65 -13.63
CA LEU A 468 -13.18 -32.07 -14.78
C LEU A 468 -13.04 -33.57 -15.06
N ARG A 469 -11.82 -34.12 -14.97
CA ARG A 469 -11.55 -35.55 -15.15
C ARG A 469 -12.23 -36.40 -14.07
N ASN A 470 -12.26 -35.93 -12.83
CA ASN A 470 -12.93 -36.64 -11.74
C ASN A 470 -14.45 -36.64 -11.93
N VAL A 471 -15.04 -35.49 -12.26
CA VAL A 471 -16.48 -35.38 -12.58
C VAL A 471 -16.84 -36.26 -13.77
N TYR A 472 -16.05 -36.25 -14.84
CA TYR A 472 -16.28 -37.10 -16.02
C TYR A 472 -16.18 -38.60 -15.69
N LYS A 473 -15.19 -39.03 -14.89
CA LYS A 473 -15.09 -40.43 -14.44
C LYS A 473 -16.33 -40.85 -13.65
N CYS A 474 -16.85 -39.95 -12.82
CA CYS A 474 -18.08 -40.22 -12.09
C CYS A 474 -19.26 -40.37 -13.05
N TRP A 475 -19.44 -39.41 -13.95
CA TRP A 475 -20.48 -39.49 -14.98
C TRP A 475 -20.43 -40.80 -15.76
N GLN A 476 -19.22 -41.23 -16.17
CA GLN A 476 -19.01 -42.51 -16.84
C GLN A 476 -19.44 -43.71 -15.99
N SER A 477 -19.22 -43.69 -14.67
CA SER A 477 -19.65 -44.78 -13.78
C SER A 477 -21.16 -44.91 -13.63
N MET A 478 -21.91 -43.86 -13.96
CA MET A 478 -23.38 -43.80 -13.85
C MET A 478 -24.10 -44.31 -15.11
N CYS A 479 -23.41 -44.35 -16.25
CA CYS A 479 -23.93 -44.85 -17.53
C CYS A 479 -23.61 -46.34 -17.68
N VAL A 480 -24.43 -47.23 -17.10
CA VAL A 480 -24.15 -48.68 -17.04
C VAL A 480 -24.92 -49.47 -18.11
N ASP A 481 -26.07 -48.98 -18.56
CA ASP A 481 -26.93 -49.61 -19.58
C ASP A 481 -26.73 -48.98 -20.97
N GLU A 482 -27.25 -49.64 -22.01
CA GLU A 482 -27.14 -49.13 -23.40
C GLU A 482 -27.83 -47.77 -23.60
N GLU A 483 -28.92 -47.52 -22.87
CA GLU A 483 -29.64 -46.25 -22.92
C GLU A 483 -28.82 -45.10 -22.33
N GLY A 484 -28.22 -45.29 -21.14
CA GLY A 484 -27.31 -44.34 -20.53
C GLY A 484 -26.02 -44.15 -21.34
N MET A 485 -25.51 -45.20 -21.98
CA MET A 485 -24.36 -45.11 -22.88
C MET A 485 -24.68 -44.36 -24.18
N ALA A 486 -25.89 -44.51 -24.73
CA ALA A 486 -26.34 -43.75 -25.89
C ALA A 486 -26.47 -42.25 -25.57
N MET A 487 -27.13 -41.91 -24.46
CA MET A 487 -27.22 -40.54 -23.94
C MET A 487 -25.84 -39.91 -23.73
N LYS A 488 -24.90 -40.68 -23.16
CA LYS A 488 -23.53 -40.20 -22.96
C LYS A 488 -22.85 -39.84 -24.29
N ARG A 489 -22.93 -40.72 -25.31
CA ARG A 489 -22.34 -40.46 -26.63
C ARG A 489 -22.93 -39.21 -27.29
N GLU A 490 -24.23 -39.00 -27.13
CA GLU A 490 -24.92 -37.80 -27.63
C GLU A 490 -24.37 -36.53 -26.98
N MET A 491 -24.34 -36.47 -25.64
CA MET A 491 -23.82 -35.31 -24.90
C MET A 491 -22.33 -35.05 -25.16
N GLU A 492 -21.50 -36.09 -25.31
CA GLU A 492 -20.10 -35.96 -25.73
C GLU A 492 -19.98 -35.35 -27.13
N GLY A 493 -20.85 -35.76 -28.06
CA GLY A 493 -20.94 -35.18 -29.40
C GLY A 493 -21.31 -33.70 -29.37
N GLU A 494 -22.28 -33.31 -28.52
CA GLU A 494 -22.63 -31.90 -28.31
C GLU A 494 -21.47 -31.08 -27.73
N MET A 495 -20.78 -31.61 -26.71
CA MET A 495 -19.61 -30.95 -26.10
C MET A 495 -18.50 -30.75 -27.14
N LEU A 496 -18.24 -31.75 -27.99
CA LEU A 496 -17.24 -31.66 -29.04
C LEU A 496 -17.63 -30.60 -30.07
N ALA A 497 -18.90 -30.57 -30.48
CA ALA A 497 -19.42 -29.58 -31.43
C ALA A 497 -19.38 -28.14 -30.87
N GLN A 498 -19.52 -27.96 -29.55
CA GLN A 498 -19.37 -26.66 -28.90
C GLN A 498 -17.91 -26.20 -28.77
N ALA A 499 -16.95 -27.12 -28.87
CA ALA A 499 -15.52 -26.82 -28.76
C ALA A 499 -14.83 -26.54 -30.11
N THR A 500 -15.45 -26.95 -31.21
CA THR A 500 -15.02 -26.72 -32.61
C THR A 500 -15.70 -25.49 -33.20
#